data_AF-A0A0A1PTE9-F1
#
_entry.id   AF-A0A0A1PTE9-F1
#
_cell.length_a   1.000
_cell.length_b   1.000
_cell.length_c   1.000
_cell.angle_alpha   90.00
_cell.angle_beta   90.00
_cell.angle_gamma   90.00
#
_symmetry.space_group_name_H-M   'P 1'
#
loop_
_entity.id
_entity.type
_entity.pdbx_description
1 polymer ?
#
loop_
_entity_poly.entity_id
_entity_poly.type
_entity_poly.pdbx_seq_one_letter_code
_entity_poly.pdbx_strand_id
1 'polypeptide(L)'
;MSLPLQGELDLRLHPVVRPERLFFAVMPDAAAARAIARIGQTLCEADPAAPKPIRQERLHVSTHFVCDWPRLKARRVMAARLAGAAVRLPPFDLALRAAMTFEPFGSRSEAQRPLVLVGEAVGVSELQAALAAAMGARRPGPKRSGLPHVTLCYGARPVAQRPIPPIAWTAREFVLLHSRQDQPHYDVLGRWPLGA
;
A
#
# COMPACT_ATOMS: atom_id res chain seq x y z
N MET A 1 24.38 46.35 -30.75
CA MET A 1 23.76 45.75 -31.96
C MET A 1 24.69 44.63 -32.39
N SER A 2 24.36 43.34 -32.52
CA SER A 2 23.13 42.57 -32.37
C SER A 2 23.53 41.09 -32.21
N LEU A 3 22.70 40.30 -31.53
CA LEU A 3 22.67 38.83 -31.61
C LEU A 3 22.25 38.37 -33.02
N PRO A 4 22.44 37.08 -33.37
CA PRO A 4 21.41 36.04 -33.13
C PRO A 4 22.01 34.78 -32.42
N LEU A 5 21.35 34.07 -31.48
CA LEU A 5 20.22 33.10 -31.59
C LEU A 5 20.48 32.08 -32.74
N GLN A 6 20.34 30.76 -32.64
CA GLN A 6 19.69 29.78 -31.75
C GLN A 6 20.16 28.40 -32.23
N GLY A 7 20.10 27.37 -31.39
CA GLY A 7 20.37 25.99 -31.80
C GLY A 7 20.10 24.97 -30.70
N GLU A 8 18.87 24.97 -30.20
CA GLU A 8 18.11 23.87 -29.58
C GLU A 8 18.91 22.74 -28.89
N LEU A 9 18.99 22.80 -27.55
CA LEU A 9 19.11 21.58 -26.76
C LEU A 9 17.79 20.81 -26.87
N ASP A 10 17.78 19.77 -27.71
CA ASP A 10 16.82 18.67 -27.66
C ASP A 10 16.97 17.94 -26.32
N LEU A 11 16.37 18.52 -25.27
CA LEU A 11 16.08 17.83 -24.02
C LEU A 11 15.03 16.77 -24.35
N ARG A 12 15.50 15.61 -24.83
CA ARG A 12 14.70 14.40 -24.91
C ARG A 12 14.08 14.19 -23.53
N LEU A 13 12.82 14.57 -23.41
CA LEU A 13 11.96 14.26 -22.28
C LEU A 13 11.82 12.73 -22.28
N HIS A 14 12.78 12.06 -21.66
CA HIS A 14 12.64 10.64 -21.38
C HIS A 14 11.40 10.54 -20.50
N PRO A 15 10.35 9.82 -20.93
CA PRO A 15 9.19 9.65 -20.08
C PRO A 15 9.69 9.08 -18.77
N VAL A 16 9.42 9.78 -17.66
CA VAL A 16 9.76 9.32 -16.32
C VAL A 16 8.99 8.02 -16.12
N VAL A 17 9.64 6.87 -16.34
CA VAL A 17 9.02 5.57 -16.18
C VAL A 17 8.80 5.37 -14.69
N ARG A 18 7.54 5.54 -14.26
CA ARG A 18 7.17 5.31 -12.88
C ARG A 18 7.08 3.81 -12.65
N PRO A 19 7.67 3.29 -11.56
CA PRO A 19 7.74 1.86 -11.35
C PRO A 19 6.35 1.26 -11.13
N GLU A 20 6.12 0.11 -11.76
CA GLU A 20 5.05 -0.83 -11.48
C GLU A 20 5.35 -1.57 -10.17
N ARG A 21 4.37 -1.61 -9.26
CA ARG A 21 4.51 -2.22 -7.94
C ARG A 21 3.74 -3.52 -7.84
N LEU A 22 4.39 -4.58 -7.35
CA LEU A 22 3.76 -5.86 -7.04
C LEU A 22 3.90 -6.13 -5.53
N PHE A 23 2.79 -6.46 -4.88
CA PHE A 23 2.75 -6.67 -3.43
C PHE A 23 1.53 -7.51 -3.03
N PHE A 24 1.62 -8.16 -1.88
CA PHE A 24 0.50 -8.84 -1.24
C PHE A 24 -0.19 -7.93 -0.25
N ALA A 25 -1.50 -8.13 -0.10
CA ALA A 25 -2.31 -7.39 0.84
C ALA A 25 -3.51 -8.19 1.35
N VAL A 26 -4.08 -7.72 2.45
CA VAL A 26 -5.44 -8.06 2.90
C VAL A 26 -6.33 -6.86 2.62
N MET A 27 -7.48 -7.12 2.03
CA MET A 27 -8.50 -6.09 1.79
C MET A 27 -9.47 -6.04 2.97
N PRO A 28 -9.93 -4.85 3.40
CA PRO A 28 -11.07 -4.76 4.31
C PRO A 28 -12.32 -5.35 3.66
N ASP A 29 -13.22 -5.91 4.47
CA ASP A 29 -14.55 -6.25 3.99
C ASP A 29 -15.35 -4.99 3.60
N ALA A 30 -16.52 -5.17 3.00
CA ALA A 30 -17.31 -4.05 2.50
C ALA A 30 -17.74 -3.05 3.60
N ALA A 31 -17.98 -3.52 4.84
CA ALA A 31 -18.38 -2.67 5.94
C ALA A 31 -17.18 -1.85 6.46
N ALA A 32 -16.05 -2.52 6.69
CA ALA A 32 -14.80 -1.88 7.09
C ALA A 32 -14.30 -0.91 6.02
N ALA A 33 -14.36 -1.26 4.73
CA ALA A 33 -13.95 -0.38 3.63
C ALA A 33 -14.74 0.93 3.62
N ARG A 34 -16.07 0.85 3.78
CA ARG A 34 -16.94 2.04 3.88
C ARG A 34 -16.62 2.88 5.12
N ALA A 35 -16.40 2.24 6.27
CA ALA A 35 -16.06 2.95 7.51
C ALA A 35 -14.71 3.68 7.38
N ILE A 36 -13.69 3.01 6.84
CA ILE A 36 -12.37 3.59 6.60
C ILE A 36 -12.46 4.75 5.60
N ALA A 37 -13.21 4.59 4.51
CA ALA A 37 -13.38 5.66 3.51
C ALA A 37 -14.03 6.91 4.10
N ARG A 38 -15.06 6.76 4.95
CA ARG A 38 -15.69 7.89 5.66
C ARG A 38 -14.71 8.60 6.58
N ILE A 39 -13.91 7.86 7.36
CA ILE A 39 -12.86 8.47 8.18
C ILE A 39 -11.86 9.20 7.28
N GLY A 40 -11.43 8.59 6.18
CA GLY A 40 -10.54 9.23 5.21
C GLY A 40 -11.08 10.55 4.67
N GLN A 41 -12.37 10.59 4.31
CA GLN A 41 -13.05 11.83 3.91
C GLN A 41 -13.00 12.86 5.03
N THR A 42 -13.47 12.53 6.23
CA THR A 42 -13.47 13.45 7.37
C THR A 42 -12.08 13.99 7.71
N LEU A 43 -11.05 13.14 7.66
CA LEU A 43 -9.70 13.53 8.06
C LEU A 43 -8.92 14.26 6.96
N CYS A 44 -9.14 13.91 5.69
CA CYS A 44 -8.43 14.54 4.58
C CYS A 44 -9.22 15.74 3.99
N GLU A 45 -10.52 15.93 4.27
CA GLU A 45 -11.31 17.09 3.81
C GLU A 45 -11.37 18.23 4.85
N ALA A 46 -10.88 18.01 6.07
CA ALA A 46 -10.83 19.02 7.12
C ALA A 46 -9.86 20.19 6.83
N ASP A 47 -9.00 20.07 5.81
CA ASP A 47 -8.08 21.12 5.34
C ASP A 47 -8.27 21.27 3.81
N PRO A 48 -8.63 22.45 3.27
CA PRO A 48 -8.78 22.65 1.83
C PRO A 48 -7.52 22.36 1.00
N ALA A 49 -6.33 22.39 1.64
CA ALA A 49 -5.07 22.01 1.03
C ALA A 49 -4.72 20.52 1.25
N ALA A 50 -5.55 19.77 1.97
CA ALA A 50 -5.26 18.38 2.28
C ALA A 50 -5.44 17.46 1.08
N PRO A 51 -4.65 16.38 1.05
CA PRO A 51 -4.59 15.49 -0.08
C PRO A 51 -5.87 14.67 -0.26
N LYS A 52 -6.14 14.29 -1.51
CA LYS A 52 -7.31 13.49 -1.84
C LYS A 52 -7.28 12.13 -1.10
N PRO A 53 -8.40 11.69 -0.50
CA PRO A 53 -8.53 10.35 0.05
C PRO A 53 -8.21 9.27 -0.98
N ILE A 54 -7.59 8.19 -0.52
CA ILE A 54 -7.44 6.95 -1.28
C ILE A 54 -8.85 6.39 -1.51
N ARG A 55 -9.11 6.02 -2.76
CA ARG A 55 -10.39 5.43 -3.17
C ARG A 55 -10.69 4.18 -2.36
N GLN A 56 -11.96 3.96 -2.02
CA GLN A 56 -12.40 2.83 -1.21
C GLN A 56 -11.90 1.49 -1.76
N GLU A 57 -11.90 1.31 -3.08
CA GLU A 57 -11.48 0.08 -3.76
C GLU A 57 -9.97 -0.21 -3.64
N ARG A 58 -9.17 0.79 -3.23
CA ARG A 58 -7.72 0.68 -3.03
C ARG A 58 -7.33 0.59 -1.56
N LEU A 59 -8.27 0.65 -0.62
CA LEU A 59 -7.97 0.50 0.79
C LEU A 59 -7.50 -0.93 1.06
N HIS A 60 -6.36 -1.07 1.71
CA HIS A 60 -5.75 -2.38 1.97
C HIS A 60 -4.73 -2.28 3.11
N VAL A 61 -4.47 -3.42 3.74
CA VAL A 61 -3.32 -3.63 4.63
C VAL A 61 -2.24 -4.34 3.83
N SER A 62 -1.14 -3.64 3.56
CA SER A 62 0.01 -4.22 2.85
C SER A 62 0.68 -5.27 3.73
N THR A 63 0.76 -6.51 3.24
CA THR A 63 1.40 -7.61 3.98
C THR A 63 2.83 -7.80 3.50
N HIS A 64 3.07 -8.05 2.21
CA HIS A 64 4.41 -8.32 1.71
C HIS A 64 4.71 -7.55 0.43
N PHE A 65 5.73 -6.69 0.46
CA PHE A 65 6.22 -6.03 -0.75
C PHE A 65 7.09 -7.00 -1.54
N VAL A 66 6.80 -7.19 -2.83
CA VAL A 66 7.62 -8.04 -3.70
C VAL A 66 8.68 -7.20 -4.43
N CYS A 67 8.35 -5.96 -4.80
CA CYS A 67 8.75 -5.48 -6.11
C CYS A 67 8.35 -4.03 -6.45
N ASP A 68 9.31 -3.22 -6.90
CA ASP A 68 9.09 -2.02 -7.73
C ASP A 68 10.00 -2.16 -8.97
N TRP A 69 9.44 -2.14 -10.18
CA TRP A 69 10.22 -2.19 -11.43
C TRP A 69 9.65 -1.28 -12.51
N PRO A 70 10.47 -0.76 -13.45
CA PRO A 70 9.96 0.03 -14.57
C PRO A 70 8.90 -0.71 -15.41
N ARG A 71 9.01 -2.04 -15.51
CA ARG A 71 8.01 -2.96 -16.09
C ARG A 71 8.03 -4.30 -15.38
N LEU A 72 6.87 -4.84 -15.06
CA LEU A 72 6.72 -6.10 -14.34
C LEU A 72 7.00 -7.30 -15.25
N LYS A 73 7.91 -8.18 -14.82
CA LYS A 73 8.27 -9.40 -15.56
C LYS A 73 7.38 -10.58 -15.15
N ALA A 74 6.88 -11.35 -16.11
CA ALA A 74 6.02 -12.51 -15.89
C ALA A 74 6.57 -13.51 -14.86
N ARG A 75 7.88 -13.78 -14.88
CA ARG A 75 8.56 -14.66 -13.90
C ARG A 75 8.38 -14.22 -12.45
N ARG A 76 8.32 -12.91 -12.18
CA ARG A 76 8.11 -12.37 -10.82
C ARG A 76 6.67 -12.56 -10.36
N VAL A 77 5.72 -12.34 -11.28
CA VAL A 77 4.30 -12.63 -11.03
C VAL A 77 4.10 -14.11 -10.72
N MET A 78 4.73 -14.99 -11.51
CA MET A 78 4.65 -16.44 -11.29
C MET A 78 5.22 -16.83 -9.92
N ALA A 79 6.42 -16.35 -9.58
CA ALA A 79 7.02 -16.63 -8.27
C ALA A 79 6.13 -16.16 -7.10
N ALA A 80 5.55 -14.96 -7.19
CA ALA A 80 4.60 -14.48 -6.19
C ALA A 80 3.33 -15.33 -6.17
N ARG A 81 2.78 -15.73 -7.31
CA ARG A 81 1.61 -16.61 -7.34
C ARG A 81 1.87 -17.96 -6.65
N LEU A 82 3.03 -18.56 -6.89
CA LEU A 82 3.45 -19.79 -6.23
C LEU A 82 3.60 -19.60 -4.72
N ALA A 83 4.19 -18.49 -4.28
CA ALA A 83 4.32 -18.17 -2.87
C ALA A 83 2.95 -17.99 -2.19
N GLY A 84 2.02 -17.27 -2.82
CA GLY A 84 0.65 -17.15 -2.33
C GLY A 84 -0.05 -18.51 -2.22
N ALA A 85 0.10 -19.37 -3.23
CA ALA A 85 -0.49 -20.71 -3.23
C ALA A 85 0.11 -21.66 -2.17
N ALA A 86 1.30 -21.36 -1.64
CA ALA A 86 1.95 -22.15 -0.60
C ALA A 86 1.53 -21.77 0.83
N VAL A 87 0.93 -20.60 1.04
CA VAL A 87 0.51 -20.16 2.37
C VAL A 87 -0.67 -21.00 2.86
N ARG A 88 -0.58 -21.45 4.11
CA ARG A 88 -1.66 -22.11 4.86
C ARG A 88 -1.76 -21.44 6.22
N LEU A 89 -2.77 -20.61 6.40
CA LEU A 89 -3.06 -19.90 7.64
C LEU A 89 -4.58 -19.87 7.85
N PRO A 90 -5.08 -19.92 9.10
CA PRO A 90 -6.49 -19.70 9.37
C PRO A 90 -6.90 -18.25 9.07
N PRO A 91 -8.20 -17.97 8.89
CA PRO A 91 -8.71 -16.60 8.95
C PRO A 91 -8.31 -15.95 10.27
N PHE A 92 -8.10 -14.64 10.25
CA PHE A 92 -7.71 -13.89 11.44
C PHE A 92 -8.42 -12.56 11.53
N ASP A 93 -8.65 -12.09 12.76
CA ASP A 93 -9.27 -10.80 13.01
C ASP A 93 -8.23 -9.67 12.97
N LEU A 94 -8.68 -8.50 12.50
CA LEU A 94 -7.90 -7.28 12.48
C LEU A 94 -8.77 -6.12 12.95
N ALA A 95 -8.21 -5.25 13.79
CA ALA A 95 -8.89 -4.04 14.24
C ALA A 95 -7.97 -2.81 14.11
N LEU A 96 -8.44 -1.79 13.40
CA LEU A 96 -7.84 -0.46 13.34
C LEU A 96 -8.40 0.40 14.47
N ARG A 97 -7.54 1.10 15.22
CA ARG A 97 -7.90 1.78 16.48
C ARG A 97 -7.37 3.21 16.61
N ALA A 98 -6.41 3.62 15.78
CA ALA A 98 -5.87 4.97 15.85
C ALA A 98 -5.57 5.52 14.46
N ALA A 99 -5.58 6.84 14.34
CA ALA A 99 -5.10 7.58 13.18
C ALA A 99 -3.79 8.30 13.52
N MET A 100 -2.82 8.29 12.60
CA MET A 100 -1.56 9.03 12.74
C MET A 100 -0.91 9.25 11.38
N THR A 101 0.09 10.11 11.30
CA THR A 101 1.01 10.11 10.16
C THR A 101 2.24 9.27 10.45
N PHE A 102 2.75 8.57 9.43
CA PHE A 102 4.13 8.08 9.48
C PHE A 102 5.09 9.12 8.92
N GLU A 103 6.33 9.10 9.41
CA GLU A 103 7.40 9.88 8.79
C GLU A 103 7.68 9.36 7.37
N PRO A 104 7.92 10.25 6.39
CA PRO A 104 8.44 9.85 5.09
C PRO A 104 9.72 9.03 5.25
N PHE A 105 9.91 8.01 4.41
CA PHE A 105 11.07 7.13 4.46
C PHE A 105 11.71 7.00 3.09
N GLY A 106 13.04 6.85 3.06
CA GLY A 106 13.83 6.76 1.84
C GLY A 106 13.84 8.09 1.07
N SER A 107 13.66 8.05 -0.24
CA SER A 107 13.64 9.23 -1.12
C SER A 107 12.29 9.98 -1.14
N ARG A 108 11.38 9.70 -0.20
CA ARG A 108 10.07 10.34 -0.16
C ARG A 108 10.15 11.71 0.49
N SER A 109 9.55 12.72 -0.14
CA SER A 109 9.43 14.06 0.42
C SER A 109 8.24 14.16 1.38
N GLU A 110 8.15 15.29 2.11
CA GLU A 110 7.01 15.60 2.98
C GLU A 110 5.67 15.61 2.24
N ALA A 111 5.67 15.98 0.95
CA ALA A 111 4.50 15.91 0.08
C ALA A 111 3.99 14.47 -0.14
N GLN A 112 4.71 13.45 0.32
CA GLN A 112 4.32 12.04 0.29
C GLN A 112 4.10 11.45 1.69
N ARG A 113 3.93 12.28 2.72
CA ARG A 113 3.66 11.83 4.10
C ARG A 113 2.32 11.09 4.16
N PRO A 114 2.29 9.80 4.53
CA PRO A 114 1.04 9.06 4.59
C PRO A 114 0.30 9.37 5.90
N LEU A 115 -0.98 9.72 5.78
CA LEU A 115 -1.94 9.60 6.88
C LEU A 115 -2.48 8.18 6.88
N VAL A 116 -2.44 7.51 8.02
CA VAL A 116 -2.80 6.09 8.15
C VAL A 116 -3.77 5.87 9.30
N LEU A 117 -4.56 4.82 9.18
CA LEU A 117 -5.15 4.12 10.32
C LEU A 117 -4.23 2.97 10.70
N VAL A 118 -3.94 2.83 11.99
CA VAL A 118 -3.11 1.76 12.55
C VAL A 118 -3.92 0.90 13.51
N GLY A 119 -3.48 -0.34 13.66
CA GLY A 119 -4.15 -1.32 14.51
C GLY A 119 -3.25 -2.48 14.89
N GLU A 120 -3.90 -3.54 15.34
CA GLU A 120 -3.26 -4.78 15.77
C GLU A 120 -3.90 -5.96 15.03
N ALA A 121 -3.06 -6.90 14.59
CA ALA A 121 -3.47 -8.18 14.03
C ALA A 121 -2.26 -9.13 14.00
N VAL A 122 -2.25 -10.11 14.89
CA VAL A 122 -1.19 -11.15 14.92
C VAL A 122 -1.10 -11.86 13.57
N GLY A 123 -2.24 -12.17 12.96
CA GLY A 123 -2.31 -12.85 11.67
C GLY A 123 -1.69 -12.08 10.50
N VAL A 124 -1.57 -10.74 10.58
CA VAL A 124 -0.82 -9.98 9.55
C VAL A 124 0.67 -10.25 9.63
N SER A 125 1.23 -10.34 10.84
CA SER A 125 2.64 -10.67 11.05
C SER A 125 2.95 -12.13 10.68
N GLU A 126 2.03 -13.05 10.97
CA GLU A 126 2.14 -14.46 10.55
C GLU A 126 2.10 -14.58 9.02
N LEU A 127 1.16 -13.89 8.36
CA LEU A 127 1.06 -13.86 6.89
C LEU A 127 2.31 -13.23 6.26
N GLN A 128 2.84 -12.15 6.86
CA GLN A 128 4.12 -11.56 6.46
C GLN A 128 5.26 -12.56 6.49
N ALA A 129 5.39 -13.32 7.60
CA ALA A 129 6.42 -14.32 7.78
C ALA A 129 6.27 -15.49 6.78
N ALA A 130 5.05 -16.00 6.61
CA ALA A 130 4.75 -17.08 5.67
C ALA A 130 5.08 -16.69 4.22
N LEU A 131 4.68 -15.50 3.79
CA LEU A 131 5.00 -14.98 2.46
C LEU A 131 6.50 -14.75 2.27
N ALA A 132 7.20 -14.23 3.29
CA ALA A 132 8.64 -14.04 3.22
C ALA A 132 9.38 -15.38 3.06
N ALA A 133 8.98 -16.40 3.82
CA ALA A 133 9.53 -17.74 3.72
C ALA A 133 9.26 -18.36 2.34
N ALA A 134 8.02 -18.30 1.85
CA ALA A 134 7.63 -18.84 0.55
C ALA A 134 8.30 -18.13 -0.64
N MET A 135 8.61 -16.84 -0.51
CA MET A 135 9.36 -16.07 -1.50
C MET A 135 10.88 -16.29 -1.43
N GLY A 136 11.37 -17.13 -0.51
CA GLY A 136 12.80 -17.40 -0.34
C GLY A 136 13.59 -16.21 0.24
N ALA A 137 12.91 -15.26 0.91
CA ALA A 137 13.58 -14.12 1.50
C ALA A 137 14.36 -14.56 2.75
N ARG A 138 15.70 -14.58 2.66
CA ARG A 138 16.59 -14.95 3.77
C ARG A 138 16.70 -13.87 4.86
N ARG A 139 16.14 -12.68 4.63
CA ARG A 139 16.11 -11.57 5.61
C ARG A 139 14.83 -10.76 5.44
N PRO A 140 14.18 -10.33 6.52
CA PRO A 140 13.14 -9.31 6.41
C PRO A 140 13.74 -8.07 5.76
N GLY A 141 13.09 -7.52 4.74
CA GLY A 141 13.39 -6.16 4.27
C GLY A 141 13.21 -5.14 5.40
N PRO A 142 13.58 -3.86 5.20
CA PRO A 142 13.53 -2.86 6.26
C PRO A 142 12.17 -2.88 6.97
N LYS A 143 12.20 -3.13 8.29
CA LYS A 143 11.01 -3.15 9.14
C LYS A 143 10.34 -1.79 9.03
N ARG A 144 9.26 -1.73 8.25
CA ARG A 144 8.25 -0.66 8.36
C ARG A 144 7.71 -0.71 9.79
N SER A 145 7.11 0.38 10.27
CA SER A 145 6.29 0.35 11.48
C SER A 145 5.48 -0.94 11.50
N GLY A 146 5.79 -1.85 12.41
CA GLY A 146 5.31 -3.24 12.37
C GLY A 146 3.80 -3.39 12.54
N LEU A 147 3.11 -2.27 12.76
CA LEU A 147 1.67 -2.20 12.90
C LEU A 147 0.98 -2.39 11.55
N PRO A 148 -0.01 -3.30 11.47
CA PRO A 148 -1.00 -3.30 10.42
C PRO A 148 -1.59 -1.91 10.26
N HIS A 149 -1.59 -1.42 9.02
CA HIS A 149 -2.08 -0.08 8.72
C HIS A 149 -2.79 -0.03 7.37
N VAL A 150 -3.72 0.92 7.26
CA VAL A 150 -4.37 1.31 6.02
C VAL A 150 -4.07 2.79 5.76
N THR A 151 -3.49 3.08 4.60
CA THR A 151 -3.24 4.47 4.20
C THR A 151 -4.55 5.13 3.76
N LEU A 152 -4.80 6.34 4.28
CA LEU A 152 -5.97 7.15 3.95
C LEU A 152 -5.68 8.17 2.86
N CYS A 153 -4.54 8.85 2.92
CA CYS A 153 -4.10 9.83 1.92
C CYS A 153 -2.57 10.07 2.03
N TYR A 154 -1.97 10.74 1.04
CA TYR A 154 -0.54 11.09 0.99
C TYR A 154 -0.36 12.59 0.86
N GLY A 155 0.58 13.19 1.60
CA GLY A 155 0.78 14.64 1.64
C GLY A 155 0.02 15.32 2.78
N ALA A 156 -0.35 14.56 3.81
CA ALA A 156 -1.00 15.11 4.99
C ALA A 156 0.02 15.91 5.84
N ARG A 157 -0.45 16.91 6.59
CA ARG A 157 0.35 17.51 7.67
C ARG A 157 0.60 16.47 8.78
N PRO A 158 1.67 16.59 9.58
CA PRO A 158 1.91 15.68 10.69
C PRO A 158 0.71 15.61 11.65
N VAL A 159 0.31 14.38 11.99
CA VAL A 159 -0.75 14.09 12.95
C VAL A 159 -0.21 13.12 13.99
N ALA A 160 -0.19 13.56 15.25
CA ALA A 160 0.10 12.69 16.38
C ALA A 160 -0.95 11.57 16.49
N GLN A 161 -0.56 10.44 17.06
CA GLN A 161 -1.47 9.32 17.21
C GLN A 161 -2.69 9.71 18.05
N ARG A 162 -3.89 9.50 17.50
CA ARG A 162 -5.16 9.71 18.19
C ARG A 162 -6.08 8.50 18.04
N PRO A 163 -6.83 8.12 19.09
CA PRO A 163 -7.77 7.02 19.02
C PRO A 163 -8.93 7.32 18.06
N ILE A 164 -9.51 6.27 17.50
CA ILE A 164 -10.76 6.28 16.73
C ILE A 164 -11.68 5.16 17.26
N PRO A 165 -13.00 5.22 17.00
CA PRO A 165 -13.86 4.05 17.16
C PRO A 165 -13.28 2.87 16.37
N PRO A 166 -13.17 1.66 16.98
CA PRO A 166 -12.54 0.53 16.31
C PRO A 166 -13.26 0.15 15.01
N ILE A 167 -12.47 -0.05 13.96
CA ILE A 167 -12.95 -0.67 12.71
C ILE A 167 -12.33 -2.06 12.64
N ALA A 168 -13.16 -3.09 12.71
CA ALA A 168 -12.71 -4.47 12.72
C ALA A 168 -13.34 -5.30 11.60
N TRP A 169 -12.60 -6.30 11.12
CA TRP A 169 -13.08 -7.33 10.21
C TRP A 169 -12.24 -8.60 10.34
N THR A 170 -12.78 -9.71 9.86
CA THR A 170 -12.03 -10.97 9.72
C THR A 170 -11.43 -11.06 8.32
N ALA A 171 -10.11 -11.16 8.23
CA ALA A 171 -9.42 -11.48 6.99
C ALA A 171 -9.66 -12.94 6.64
N ARG A 172 -10.38 -13.19 5.53
CA ARG A 172 -10.70 -14.54 5.03
C ARG A 172 -9.92 -14.93 3.79
N GLU A 173 -9.21 -13.99 3.20
CA GLU A 173 -8.38 -14.17 2.02
C GLU A 173 -7.28 -13.11 2.01
N PHE A 174 -6.24 -13.34 1.21
CA PHE A 174 -5.26 -12.34 0.86
C PHE A 174 -5.04 -12.35 -0.65
N VAL A 175 -4.52 -11.24 -1.17
CA VAL A 175 -4.47 -10.97 -2.62
C VAL A 175 -3.07 -10.54 -3.05
N LEU A 176 -2.73 -10.86 -4.30
CA LEU A 176 -1.57 -10.32 -4.99
C LEU A 176 -2.02 -9.17 -5.90
N LEU A 177 -1.52 -7.97 -5.62
CA LEU A 177 -1.92 -6.75 -6.30
C LEU A 177 -0.79 -6.20 -7.16
N HIS A 178 -1.15 -5.78 -8.36
CA HIS A 178 -0.32 -5.01 -9.25
C HIS A 178 -0.84 -3.57 -9.33
N SER A 179 0.02 -2.62 -8.98
CA SER A 179 -0.27 -1.19 -8.95
C SER A 179 0.52 -0.47 -10.02
N ARG A 180 -0.20 0.22 -10.90
CA ARG A 180 0.34 1.12 -11.92
C ARG A 180 -0.13 2.55 -11.64
N GLN A 181 0.72 3.55 -11.85
CA GLN A 181 0.39 4.94 -11.47
C GLN A 181 -0.64 5.59 -12.38
N ASP A 182 -0.72 5.14 -13.63
CA ASP A 182 -1.69 5.56 -14.64
C ASP A 182 -3.10 4.97 -14.41
N GLN A 183 -3.27 4.12 -13.39
CA GLN A 183 -4.53 3.40 -13.17
C GLN A 183 -5.17 3.69 -11.82
N PRO A 184 -6.49 3.92 -11.80
CA PRO A 184 -7.20 4.22 -10.56
C PRO A 184 -7.50 2.98 -9.72
N HIS A 185 -7.24 1.77 -10.22
CA HIS A 185 -7.49 0.49 -9.56
C HIS A 185 -6.24 -0.38 -9.54
N TYR A 186 -6.23 -1.41 -8.69
CA TYR A 186 -5.22 -2.47 -8.71
C TYR A 186 -5.67 -3.59 -9.64
N ASP A 187 -4.74 -4.18 -10.40
CA ASP A 187 -5.00 -5.48 -11.01
C ASP A 187 -4.82 -6.55 -9.93
N VAL A 188 -5.85 -7.35 -9.71
CA VAL A 188 -5.76 -8.51 -8.82
C VAL A 188 -5.18 -9.67 -9.62
N LEU A 189 -3.94 -10.04 -9.32
CA LEU A 189 -3.24 -11.11 -10.02
C LEU A 189 -3.41 -12.48 -9.37
N GLY A 190 -3.94 -12.54 -8.15
CA GLY A 190 -4.22 -13.78 -7.43
C GLY A 190 -4.99 -13.51 -6.14
N ARG A 191 -5.80 -14.48 -5.72
CA ARG A 191 -6.58 -14.47 -4.48
C ARG A 191 -6.45 -15.85 -3.84
N TRP A 192 -6.16 -15.89 -2.55
CA TRP A 192 -6.03 -17.15 -1.81
C TRP A 192 -6.86 -17.08 -0.52
N PRO A 193 -7.74 -18.07 -0.30
CA PRO A 193 -8.48 -18.15 0.95
C PRO A 193 -7.55 -18.47 2.12
N LEU A 194 -7.92 -17.97 3.29
CA LEU A 194 -7.36 -18.37 4.57
C LEU A 194 -8.30 -19.43 5.18
N GLY A 195 -7.74 -20.50 5.74
CA GLY A 195 -8.49 -21.64 6.27
C GLY A 195 -8.83 -22.75 5.26
N ALA A 196 -8.09 -22.82 4.14
CA ALA A 196 -8.18 -23.90 3.15
C ALA A 196 -7.09 -24.96 3.33
#